data_AF-A0A521I313-F1
#
_entry.id   AF-A0A521I313-F1
#
_cell.length_a   1.000
_cell.length_b   1.000
_cell.length_c   1.000
_cell.angle_alpha   90.00
_cell.angle_beta   90.00
_cell.angle_gamma   90.00
#
_symmetry.space_group_name_H-M   'P 1'
#
loop_
_entity.id
_entity.type
_entity.pdbx_description
1 polymer ?
#
loop_
_entity_poly.entity_id
_entity_poly.type
_entity_poly.pdbx_seq_one_letter_code
_entity_poly.pdbx_strand_id
1 'polypeptide(L)'
;MSQKAEQLATLLNSMRDETENFYAALPQAEREANGTWEAWTPKDVVAHLNFWQKSLLDILNSLEQTPSDAEPFEERNRKNYFNNASRPWAEVNAEFENSQNQVMALVKTFSDAELTEPNHFPRITNGTLQGTILGNTYSHAATHLSELIGKRYGAARGQQFQEHATQKLIEFDPSPHAKGVALYNLACSFALSGNSQRAIELLRQVVPLRPDLIEFSKQDTDLVSLRELPEYQALYN
;
A
#
# COMPACT_ATOMS: atom_id res chain seq x y z
N MET A 1 12.53 -21.13 -11.21
CA MET A 1 12.07 -19.83 -10.70
C MET A 1 12.15 -19.92 -9.18
N SER A 2 12.43 -18.82 -8.49
CA SER A 2 12.59 -18.82 -7.03
C SER A 2 11.25 -19.12 -6.33
N GLN A 3 11.27 -19.86 -5.22
CA GLN A 3 10.03 -20.19 -4.50
C GLN A 3 9.40 -18.92 -3.92
N LYS A 4 10.21 -17.98 -3.41
CA LYS A 4 9.71 -16.69 -2.90
C LYS A 4 9.16 -15.81 -4.00
N ALA A 5 9.81 -15.77 -5.16
CA ALA A 5 9.32 -15.04 -6.32
C ALA A 5 7.94 -15.57 -6.77
N GLU A 6 7.74 -16.90 -6.78
CA GLU A 6 6.45 -17.51 -7.11
C GLU A 6 5.36 -17.15 -6.08
N GLN A 7 5.66 -17.27 -4.78
CA GLN A 7 4.72 -16.89 -3.72
C GLN A 7 4.34 -15.41 -3.80
N LEU A 8 5.33 -14.54 -4.02
CA LEU A 8 5.11 -13.10 -4.14
C LEU A 8 4.26 -12.79 -5.38
N ALA A 9 4.58 -13.39 -6.52
CA ALA A 9 3.79 -13.27 -7.75
C ALA A 9 2.32 -13.70 -7.54
N THR A 10 2.07 -14.80 -6.83
CA THR A 10 0.71 -15.23 -6.48
C THR A 10 -0.03 -14.18 -5.65
N LEU A 11 0.62 -13.63 -4.62
CA LEU A 11 0.01 -12.59 -3.78
C LEU A 11 -0.29 -11.31 -4.59
N LEU A 12 0.65 -10.86 -5.43
CA LEU A 12 0.46 -9.69 -6.29
C LEU A 12 -0.69 -9.89 -7.29
N ASN A 13 -0.77 -11.06 -7.92
CA ASN A 13 -1.89 -11.40 -8.81
C ASN A 13 -3.23 -11.37 -8.07
N SER A 14 -3.28 -11.83 -6.81
CA SER A 14 -4.53 -11.78 -6.06
C SER A 14 -5.05 -10.34 -5.87
N MET A 15 -4.17 -9.36 -5.62
CA MET A 15 -4.58 -7.95 -5.51
C MET A 15 -4.91 -7.34 -6.87
N ARG A 16 -4.19 -7.74 -7.92
CA ARG A 16 -4.52 -7.38 -9.29
C ARG A 16 -5.94 -7.82 -9.64
N ASP A 17 -6.30 -9.07 -9.35
CA ASP A 17 -7.64 -9.60 -9.60
C ASP A 17 -8.72 -8.82 -8.83
N GLU A 18 -8.49 -8.53 -7.53
CA GLU A 18 -9.42 -7.69 -6.73
C GLU A 18 -9.61 -6.30 -7.35
N THR A 19 -8.52 -5.71 -7.84
CA THR A 19 -8.51 -4.39 -8.48
C THR A 19 -9.28 -4.43 -9.80
N GLU A 20 -8.92 -5.35 -10.70
CA GLU A 20 -9.57 -5.52 -12.02
C GLU A 20 -11.07 -5.81 -11.86
N ASN A 21 -11.44 -6.70 -10.92
CA ASN A 21 -12.84 -7.03 -10.64
C ASN A 21 -13.64 -5.81 -10.14
N PHE A 22 -13.06 -5.01 -9.25
CA PHE A 22 -13.71 -3.79 -8.77
C PHE A 22 -13.96 -2.81 -9.91
N TYR A 23 -12.95 -2.51 -10.73
CA TYR A 23 -13.08 -1.57 -11.84
C TYR A 23 -13.99 -2.09 -12.96
N ALA A 24 -13.98 -3.39 -13.25
CA ALA A 24 -14.87 -4.00 -14.23
C ALA A 24 -16.35 -3.89 -13.84
N ALA A 25 -16.66 -3.88 -12.53
CA ALA A 25 -18.00 -3.72 -12.00
C ALA A 25 -18.51 -2.26 -12.01
N LEU A 26 -17.64 -1.27 -12.28
CA LEU A 26 -18.03 0.13 -12.32
C LEU A 26 -18.71 0.51 -13.64
N PRO A 27 -19.82 1.26 -13.61
CA PRO A 27 -20.36 1.91 -14.80
C PRO A 27 -19.29 2.76 -15.50
N GLN A 28 -19.36 2.85 -16.82
CA GLN A 28 -18.40 3.66 -17.60
C GLN A 28 -18.35 5.12 -17.11
N ALA A 29 -19.51 5.72 -16.81
CA ALA A 29 -19.57 7.09 -16.30
C ALA A 29 -18.80 7.29 -14.98
N GLU A 30 -18.75 6.28 -14.10
CA GLU A 30 -17.98 6.35 -12.86
C GLU A 30 -16.48 6.17 -13.09
N ARG A 31 -16.09 5.31 -14.05
CA ARG A 31 -14.69 5.14 -14.46
C ARG A 31 -14.13 6.39 -15.13
N GLU A 32 -14.96 7.13 -15.86
CA GLU A 32 -14.55 8.33 -16.59
C GLU A 32 -14.73 9.63 -15.80
N ALA A 33 -15.37 9.58 -14.63
CA ALA A 33 -15.61 10.74 -13.80
C ALA A 33 -14.30 11.43 -13.38
N ASN A 34 -14.29 12.76 -13.44
CA ASN A 34 -13.20 13.57 -12.91
C ASN A 34 -13.46 13.88 -11.44
N GLY A 35 -12.44 13.68 -10.61
CA GLY A 35 -12.46 14.10 -9.22
C GLY A 35 -11.94 15.51 -9.00
N THR A 36 -11.62 15.77 -7.74
CA THR A 36 -10.86 16.93 -7.28
C THR A 36 -9.66 16.43 -6.49
N TRP A 37 -8.68 17.30 -6.22
CA TRP A 37 -7.54 16.93 -5.39
C TRP A 37 -7.97 16.41 -4.00
N GLU A 38 -9.04 16.98 -3.44
CA GLU A 38 -9.60 16.65 -2.15
C GLU A 38 -10.54 15.43 -2.17
N ALA A 39 -11.03 15.04 -3.36
CA ALA A 39 -11.97 13.94 -3.54
C ALA A 39 -11.69 13.16 -4.83
N TRP A 40 -10.78 12.19 -4.73
CA TRP A 40 -10.37 11.34 -5.85
C TRP A 40 -11.49 10.39 -6.28
N THR A 41 -11.68 10.28 -7.59
CA THR A 41 -12.52 9.25 -8.25
C THR A 41 -11.72 7.95 -8.45
N PRO A 42 -12.39 6.85 -8.87
CA PRO A 42 -11.67 5.62 -9.22
C PRO A 42 -10.56 5.84 -10.27
N LYS A 43 -10.75 6.76 -11.23
CA LYS A 43 -9.72 7.10 -12.22
C LYS A 43 -8.49 7.73 -11.59
N ASP A 44 -8.70 8.69 -10.68
CA ASP A 44 -7.61 9.38 -9.98
C ASP A 44 -6.80 8.40 -9.12
N VAL A 45 -7.47 7.43 -8.50
CA VAL A 45 -6.83 6.35 -7.74
C VAL A 45 -5.97 5.46 -8.65
N VAL A 46 -6.47 5.00 -9.80
CA VAL A 46 -5.63 4.20 -10.72
C VAL A 46 -4.42 4.99 -11.21
N ALA A 47 -4.60 6.27 -11.54
CA ALA A 47 -3.48 7.14 -11.92
C ALA A 47 -2.44 7.26 -10.79
N HIS A 48 -2.89 7.36 -9.54
CA HIS A 48 -2.03 7.39 -8.36
C HIS A 48 -1.27 6.07 -8.14
N LEU A 49 -1.96 4.93 -8.21
CA LEU A 49 -1.35 3.61 -8.08
C LEU A 49 -0.30 3.38 -9.19
N ASN A 50 -0.62 3.74 -10.43
CA ASN A 50 0.32 3.62 -11.55
C ASN A 50 1.57 4.50 -11.38
N PHE A 51 1.42 5.71 -10.85
CA PHE A 51 2.56 6.59 -10.57
C PHE A 51 3.56 5.97 -9.58
N TRP A 52 3.06 5.44 -8.47
CA TRP A 52 3.91 4.77 -7.49
C TRP A 52 4.47 3.44 -8.01
N GLN A 53 3.72 2.72 -8.84
CA GLN A 53 4.23 1.52 -9.50
C GLN A 53 5.32 1.81 -10.54
N LYS A 54 5.23 2.92 -11.28
CA LYS A 54 6.33 3.40 -12.14
C LYS A 54 7.55 3.81 -11.30
N SER A 55 7.33 4.47 -10.16
CA SER A 55 8.41 4.76 -9.21
C SER A 55 9.07 3.48 -8.67
N LEU A 56 8.29 2.40 -8.44
CA LEU A 56 8.84 1.09 -8.11
C LEU A 56 9.67 0.52 -9.26
N LEU A 57 9.20 0.60 -10.51
CA LEU A 57 9.98 0.15 -11.66
C LEU A 57 11.32 0.89 -11.76
N ASP A 58 11.36 2.19 -11.48
CA ASP A 58 12.61 2.94 -11.42
C ASP A 58 13.55 2.40 -10.34
N ILE A 59 13.03 2.05 -9.16
CA ILE A 59 13.80 1.39 -8.09
C ILE A 59 14.34 0.03 -8.57
N LEU A 60 13.48 -0.81 -9.15
CA LEU A 60 13.86 -2.16 -9.61
C LEU A 60 14.92 -2.12 -10.73
N ASN A 61 14.91 -1.09 -11.57
CA ASN A 61 15.89 -0.89 -12.63
C ASN A 61 17.19 -0.21 -12.15
N SER A 62 17.27 0.19 -10.88
CA SER A 62 18.41 0.93 -10.30
C SER A 62 18.88 0.36 -8.95
N LEU A 63 18.68 -0.93 -8.71
CA LEU A 63 18.94 -1.58 -7.41
C LEU A 63 20.39 -1.42 -6.89
N GLU A 64 21.36 -1.38 -7.80
CA GLU A 64 22.79 -1.19 -7.47
C GLU A 64 23.17 0.26 -7.14
N GLN A 65 22.27 1.21 -7.35
CA GLN A 65 22.51 2.62 -7.07
C GLN A 65 22.09 2.97 -5.66
N THR A 66 22.77 3.92 -5.03
CA THR A 66 22.29 4.47 -3.76
C THR A 66 21.03 5.32 -3.98
N PRO A 67 20.14 5.43 -2.99
CA PRO A 67 18.99 6.29 -3.09
C PRO A 67 19.36 7.74 -3.37
N SER A 68 18.67 8.36 -4.34
CA SER A 68 18.72 9.80 -4.53
C SER A 68 17.71 10.49 -3.61
N ASP A 69 17.99 11.75 -3.26
CA ASP A 69 16.98 12.61 -2.65
C ASP A 69 15.76 12.69 -3.56
N ALA A 70 14.59 12.51 -2.97
CA ALA A 70 13.31 12.61 -3.66
C ALA A 70 12.56 13.85 -3.16
N GLU A 71 11.80 14.47 -4.07
CA GLU A 71 10.82 15.47 -3.67
C GLU A 71 9.83 14.87 -2.64
N PRO A 72 9.30 15.70 -1.71
CA PRO A 72 8.31 15.24 -0.74
C PRO A 72 7.10 14.56 -1.41
N PHE A 73 6.57 13.52 -0.77
CA PHE A 73 5.51 12.68 -1.34
C PHE A 73 4.25 13.48 -1.71
N GLU A 74 3.82 14.44 -0.86
CA GLU A 74 2.66 15.29 -1.16
C GLU A 74 2.83 16.11 -2.43
N GLU A 75 4.02 16.67 -2.66
CA GLU A 75 4.30 17.46 -3.86
C GLU A 75 4.24 16.58 -5.11
N ARG A 76 4.83 15.39 -5.03
CA ARG A 76 4.80 14.39 -6.11
C ARG A 76 3.38 13.90 -6.40
N ASN A 77 2.62 13.61 -5.35
CA ASN A 77 1.21 13.20 -5.45
C ASN A 77 0.37 14.28 -6.12
N ARG A 78 0.59 15.56 -5.74
CA ARG A 78 -0.11 16.71 -6.30
C ARG A 78 0.21 16.90 -7.77
N LYS A 79 1.49 16.87 -8.15
CA LYS A 79 1.93 16.91 -9.56
C LYS A 79 1.29 15.76 -10.35
N ASN A 80 1.32 14.54 -9.81
CA ASN A 80 0.74 13.38 -10.46
C ASN A 80 -0.77 13.52 -10.70
N TYR A 81 -1.52 14.01 -9.71
CA TYR A 81 -2.95 14.26 -9.85
C TYR A 81 -3.22 15.22 -11.02
N PHE A 82 -2.57 16.40 -11.04
CA PHE A 82 -2.81 17.39 -12.10
C PHE A 82 -2.37 16.91 -13.50
N ASN A 83 -1.35 16.07 -13.58
CA ASN A 83 -0.92 15.46 -14.85
C ASN A 83 -1.91 14.43 -15.41
N ASN A 84 -2.76 13.84 -14.58
CA ASN A 84 -3.69 12.78 -14.98
C ASN A 84 -5.17 13.17 -14.91
N ALA A 85 -5.52 14.28 -14.24
CA ALA A 85 -6.91 14.67 -13.98
C ALA A 85 -7.78 14.71 -15.24
N SER A 86 -7.25 15.24 -16.36
CA SER A 86 -7.98 15.34 -17.63
C SER A 86 -7.78 14.14 -18.57
N ARG A 87 -6.98 13.14 -18.19
CA ARG A 87 -6.69 12.00 -19.06
C ARG A 87 -7.86 11.03 -19.15
N PRO A 88 -8.08 10.36 -20.30
CA PRO A 88 -9.11 9.34 -20.44
C PRO A 88 -8.82 8.11 -19.56
N TRP A 89 -9.88 7.52 -19.00
CA TRP A 89 -9.79 6.27 -18.21
C TRP A 89 -9.01 5.17 -18.95
N ALA A 90 -9.34 4.95 -20.23
CA ALA A 90 -8.76 3.88 -21.02
C ALA A 90 -7.22 3.97 -21.11
N GLU A 91 -6.67 5.17 -21.25
CA GLU A 91 -5.22 5.38 -21.28
C GLU A 91 -4.58 5.12 -19.92
N VAL A 92 -5.15 5.71 -18.86
CA VAL A 92 -4.62 5.58 -17.49
C VAL A 92 -4.63 4.13 -17.04
N ASN A 93 -5.72 3.40 -17.31
CA ASN A 93 -5.87 2.01 -16.95
C ASN A 93 -4.92 1.10 -17.76
N ALA A 94 -4.80 1.32 -19.07
CA ALA A 94 -3.86 0.55 -19.90
C ALA A 94 -2.39 0.74 -19.45
N GLU A 95 -2.01 1.96 -19.04
CA GLU A 95 -0.68 2.19 -18.48
C GLU A 95 -0.47 1.48 -17.14
N PHE A 96 -1.51 1.42 -16.31
CA PHE A 96 -1.45 0.70 -15.03
C PHE A 96 -1.29 -0.81 -15.25
N GLU A 97 -2.08 -1.41 -16.14
CA GLU A 97 -1.95 -2.82 -16.52
C GLU A 97 -0.54 -3.12 -17.07
N ASN A 98 -0.01 -2.22 -17.90
CA ASN A 98 1.34 -2.36 -18.44
C ASN A 98 2.41 -2.31 -17.34
N SER A 99 2.29 -1.41 -16.36
CA SER A 99 3.26 -1.35 -15.26
C SER A 99 3.13 -2.56 -14.33
N GLN A 100 1.92 -3.10 -14.12
CA GLN A 100 1.72 -4.35 -13.38
C GLN A 100 2.41 -5.53 -14.06
N ASN A 101 2.28 -5.65 -15.38
CA ASN A 101 2.96 -6.69 -16.17
C ASN A 101 4.48 -6.59 -16.05
N GLN A 102 5.04 -5.38 -16.11
CA GLN A 102 6.49 -5.16 -15.96
C GLN A 102 6.99 -5.54 -14.57
N VAL A 103 6.29 -5.12 -13.51
CA VAL A 103 6.65 -5.51 -12.13
C VAL A 103 6.60 -7.03 -11.99
N MET A 104 5.54 -7.67 -12.48
CA MET A 104 5.41 -9.13 -12.41
C MET A 104 6.54 -9.85 -13.17
N ALA A 105 6.97 -9.32 -14.31
CA ALA A 105 8.09 -9.89 -15.06
C ALA A 105 9.40 -9.81 -14.27
N LEU A 106 9.69 -8.64 -13.67
CA LEU A 106 10.88 -8.43 -12.84
C LEU A 106 10.86 -9.26 -11.55
N VAL A 107 9.72 -9.35 -10.85
CA VAL A 107 9.58 -10.17 -9.64
C VAL A 107 10.05 -11.61 -9.86
N LYS A 108 9.73 -12.18 -11.03
CA LYS A 108 10.06 -13.56 -11.39
C LYS A 108 11.55 -13.78 -11.69
N THR A 109 12.35 -12.73 -11.84
CA THR A 109 13.79 -12.85 -12.12
C THR A 109 14.63 -12.88 -10.85
N PHE A 110 14.12 -12.38 -9.72
CA PHE A 110 14.87 -12.35 -8.46
C PHE A 110 14.93 -13.71 -7.79
N SER A 111 16.03 -13.96 -7.08
CA SER A 111 16.26 -15.09 -6.20
C SER A 111 15.61 -14.89 -4.83
N ASP A 112 15.52 -15.96 -4.03
CA ASP A 112 15.00 -15.88 -2.66
C ASP A 112 15.85 -14.93 -1.79
N ALA A 113 17.18 -14.96 -1.95
CA ALA A 113 18.11 -14.11 -1.20
C ALA A 113 17.90 -12.62 -1.55
N GLU A 114 17.88 -12.28 -2.83
CA GLU A 114 17.63 -10.90 -3.31
C GLU A 114 16.29 -10.34 -2.79
N LEU A 115 15.26 -11.18 -2.69
CA LEU A 115 13.94 -10.77 -2.21
C LEU A 115 13.89 -10.59 -0.68
N THR A 116 14.55 -11.46 0.08
CA THR A 116 14.29 -11.62 1.52
C THR A 116 15.41 -11.14 2.43
N GLU A 117 16.65 -11.05 1.94
CA GLU A 117 17.76 -10.56 2.75
C GLU A 117 17.65 -9.04 2.96
N PRO A 118 17.67 -8.57 4.22
CA PRO A 118 17.67 -7.14 4.50
C PRO A 118 18.92 -6.47 3.93
N ASN A 119 18.75 -5.29 3.33
CA ASN A 119 19.82 -4.50 2.74
C ASN A 119 20.64 -5.23 1.66
N HIS A 120 20.04 -6.21 0.97
CA HIS A 120 20.71 -6.92 -0.12
C HIS A 120 21.16 -5.96 -1.24
N PHE A 121 20.33 -4.97 -1.56
CA PHE A 121 20.62 -3.95 -2.57
C PHE A 121 20.86 -2.58 -1.95
N PRO A 122 21.89 -1.82 -2.40
CA PRO A 122 22.17 -0.46 -1.92
C PRO A 122 20.98 0.50 -2.04
N ARG A 123 20.13 0.32 -3.06
CA ARG A 123 18.93 1.15 -3.28
C ARG A 123 17.88 1.02 -2.19
N ILE A 124 17.91 -0.06 -1.40
CA ILE A 124 16.91 -0.37 -0.38
C ILE A 124 17.60 -0.39 0.98
N THR A 125 17.44 0.70 1.72
CA THR A 125 18.00 0.83 3.07
C THR A 125 16.98 0.42 4.12
N ASN A 126 17.43 -0.29 5.15
CA ASN A 126 16.64 -0.73 6.30
C ASN A 126 15.40 -1.56 5.92
N GLY A 127 15.52 -2.44 4.93
CA GLY A 127 14.41 -3.25 4.46
C GLY A 127 14.79 -4.34 3.48
N THR A 128 13.79 -5.04 2.96
CA THR A 128 13.93 -6.10 1.96
C THR A 128 13.34 -5.64 0.63
N LEU A 129 13.78 -6.25 -0.48
CA LEU A 129 13.18 -6.02 -1.79
C LEU A 129 11.71 -6.46 -1.82
N GLN A 130 11.40 -7.59 -1.19
CA GLN A 130 10.02 -8.06 -1.00
C GLN A 130 9.14 -6.99 -0.32
N GLY A 131 9.61 -6.40 0.77
CA GLY A 131 8.88 -5.34 1.49
C GLY A 131 8.64 -4.11 0.62
N THR A 132 9.66 -3.67 -0.13
CA THR A 132 9.56 -2.55 -1.07
C THR A 132 8.53 -2.82 -2.18
N ILE A 133 8.53 -4.01 -2.75
CA ILE A 133 7.57 -4.43 -3.79
C ILE A 133 6.16 -4.44 -3.21
N LEU A 134 5.93 -5.12 -2.09
CA LEU A 134 4.61 -5.23 -1.44
C LEU A 134 4.06 -3.86 -1.03
N GLY A 135 4.91 -3.00 -0.49
CA GLY A 135 4.54 -1.64 -0.10
C GLY A 135 4.03 -0.81 -1.27
N ASN A 136 4.69 -0.87 -2.44
CA ASN A 136 4.33 -0.07 -3.62
C ASN A 136 3.28 -0.73 -4.52
N THR A 137 2.86 -1.97 -4.22
CA THR A 137 1.87 -2.71 -5.02
C THR A 137 0.71 -3.16 -4.14
N TYR A 138 0.87 -4.28 -3.43
CA TYR A 138 -0.19 -4.96 -2.69
C TYR A 138 -0.82 -4.07 -1.61
N SER A 139 -0.03 -3.59 -0.65
CA SER A 139 -0.55 -2.86 0.52
C SER A 139 -1.13 -1.50 0.15
N HIS A 140 -0.48 -0.81 -0.79
CA HIS A 140 -0.93 0.48 -1.30
C HIS A 140 -2.25 0.36 -2.08
N ALA A 141 -2.34 -0.61 -3.00
CA ALA A 141 -3.58 -0.90 -3.71
C ALA A 141 -4.70 -1.33 -2.73
N ALA A 142 -4.39 -2.19 -1.75
CA ALA A 142 -5.37 -2.62 -0.75
C ALA A 142 -5.99 -1.43 0.01
N THR A 143 -5.17 -0.45 0.38
CA THR A 143 -5.61 0.75 1.10
C THR A 143 -6.59 1.55 0.25
N HIS A 144 -6.21 1.96 -0.95
CA HIS A 144 -7.11 2.76 -1.80
C HIS A 144 -8.34 1.99 -2.28
N LEU A 145 -8.19 0.70 -2.55
CA LEU A 145 -9.33 -0.13 -2.95
C LEU A 145 -10.33 -0.26 -1.80
N SER A 146 -9.87 -0.37 -0.56
CA SER A 146 -10.73 -0.36 0.63
C SER A 146 -11.52 0.95 0.76
N GLU A 147 -10.90 2.09 0.46
CA GLU A 147 -11.56 3.40 0.48
C GLU A 147 -12.63 3.51 -0.61
N LEU A 148 -12.34 3.06 -1.82
CA LEU A 148 -13.29 3.06 -2.93
C LEU A 148 -14.47 2.12 -2.66
N ILE A 149 -14.20 0.91 -2.16
CA ILE A 149 -15.22 -0.05 -1.70
C ILE A 149 -16.05 0.58 -0.58
N GLY A 150 -15.42 1.24 0.38
CA GLY A 150 -16.08 1.92 1.49
C GLY A 150 -17.01 3.04 1.04
N LYS A 151 -16.56 3.88 0.10
CA LYS A 151 -17.37 4.96 -0.50
C LYS A 151 -18.59 4.41 -1.24
N ARG A 152 -18.43 3.29 -1.95
CA ARG A 152 -19.49 2.71 -2.81
C ARG A 152 -20.48 1.83 -2.05
N TYR A 153 -19.98 0.99 -1.15
CA TYR A 153 -20.74 -0.08 -0.51
C TYR A 153 -20.86 0.08 1.02
N GLY A 154 -20.34 1.18 1.56
CA GLY A 154 -20.36 1.51 2.99
C GLY A 154 -19.04 1.20 3.69
N ALA A 155 -18.68 2.02 4.69
CA ALA A 155 -17.40 1.96 5.39
C ALA A 155 -17.05 0.55 5.93
N ALA A 156 -18.03 -0.17 6.47
CA ALA A 156 -17.83 -1.53 6.98
C ALA A 156 -17.32 -2.50 5.90
N ARG A 157 -17.77 -2.36 4.64
CA ARG A 157 -17.29 -3.21 3.53
C ARG A 157 -15.84 -2.90 3.17
N GLY A 158 -15.47 -1.62 3.16
CA GLY A 158 -14.08 -1.21 2.95
C GLY A 158 -13.16 -1.75 4.04
N GLN A 159 -13.55 -1.59 5.30
CA GLN A 159 -12.79 -2.10 6.46
C GLN A 159 -12.63 -3.63 6.42
N GLN A 160 -13.70 -4.36 6.13
CA GLN A 160 -13.63 -5.83 5.97
C GLN A 160 -12.66 -6.26 4.86
N PHE A 161 -12.68 -5.55 3.72
CA PHE A 161 -11.75 -5.81 2.63
C PHE A 161 -10.29 -5.59 3.08
N GLN A 162 -10.02 -4.48 3.77
CA GLN A 162 -8.67 -4.14 4.21
C GLN A 162 -8.14 -5.11 5.28
N GLU A 163 -8.99 -5.52 6.23
CA GLU A 163 -8.63 -6.55 7.21
C GLU A 163 -8.29 -7.88 6.51
N HIS A 164 -9.08 -8.28 5.51
CA HIS A 164 -8.81 -9.50 4.75
C HIS A 164 -7.51 -9.42 3.94
N ALA A 165 -7.25 -8.29 3.27
CA ALA A 165 -6.00 -8.07 2.56
C ALA A 165 -4.79 -8.09 3.53
N THR A 166 -4.94 -7.48 4.71
CA THR A 166 -3.90 -7.50 5.76
C THR A 166 -3.64 -8.93 6.26
N GLN A 167 -4.68 -9.73 6.43
CA GLN A 167 -4.56 -11.12 6.86
C GLN A 167 -3.78 -11.96 5.82
N LYS A 168 -4.04 -11.79 4.52
CA LYS A 168 -3.26 -12.43 3.45
C LYS A 168 -1.78 -12.02 3.48
N LEU A 169 -1.49 -10.76 3.78
CA LEU A 169 -0.11 -10.27 3.92
C LEU A 169 0.61 -10.94 5.11
N ILE A 170 -0.09 -11.10 6.24
CA ILE A 170 0.44 -11.78 7.44
C ILE A 170 0.65 -13.28 7.18
N GLU A 171 -0.23 -13.93 6.42
CA GLU A 171 -0.07 -15.33 6.03
C GLU A 171 1.12 -15.54 5.09
N PHE A 172 1.36 -14.58 4.20
CA PHE A 172 2.51 -14.59 3.29
C PHE A 172 3.85 -14.43 4.02
N ASP A 173 3.91 -13.53 5.00
CA ASP A 173 5.07 -13.34 5.87
C ASP A 173 4.65 -13.26 7.35
N PRO A 174 4.63 -14.41 8.06
CA PRO A 174 4.20 -14.47 9.45
C PRO A 174 5.28 -14.03 10.44
N SER A 175 6.43 -13.52 9.96
CA SER A 175 7.48 -13.04 10.86
C SER A 175 6.94 -11.93 11.77
N PRO A 176 7.39 -11.84 13.04
CA PRO A 176 6.94 -10.79 13.95
C PRO A 176 7.10 -9.39 13.36
N HIS A 177 8.20 -9.17 12.64
CA HIS A 177 8.47 -7.89 12.00
C HIS A 177 7.43 -7.54 10.93
N ALA A 178 7.20 -8.41 9.94
CA ALA A 178 6.26 -8.16 8.86
C ALA A 178 4.81 -8.06 9.37
N LYS A 179 4.42 -8.96 10.29
CA LYS A 179 3.12 -8.93 10.95
C LYS A 179 2.90 -7.62 11.71
N GLY A 180 3.90 -7.15 12.44
CA GLY A 180 3.83 -5.88 13.17
C GLY A 180 3.62 -4.69 12.23
N VAL A 181 4.33 -4.61 11.11
CA VAL A 181 4.12 -3.56 10.09
C VAL A 181 2.70 -3.63 9.50
N ALA A 182 2.24 -4.83 9.14
CA ALA A 182 0.92 -5.01 8.54
C ALA A 182 -0.20 -4.57 9.48
N LEU A 183 -0.14 -4.97 10.76
CA LEU A 183 -1.10 -4.56 11.78
C LEU A 183 -1.03 -3.07 12.11
N TYR A 184 0.16 -2.48 12.11
CA TYR A 184 0.34 -1.04 12.34
C TYR A 184 -0.32 -0.22 11.23
N ASN A 185 -0.07 -0.55 9.97
CA ASN A 185 -0.69 0.14 8.83
C ASN A 185 -2.22 -0.02 8.82
N LEU A 186 -2.72 -1.20 9.16
CA LEU A 186 -4.16 -1.43 9.32
C LEU A 186 -4.74 -0.56 10.44
N ALA A 187 -4.02 -0.40 11.55
CA ALA A 187 -4.43 0.50 12.64
C ALA A 187 -4.49 1.96 12.19
N CYS A 188 -3.48 2.45 11.45
CA CYS A 188 -3.49 3.79 10.87
C CYS A 188 -4.73 4.02 10.00
N SER A 189 -5.11 3.05 9.16
CA SER A 189 -6.30 3.19 8.32
C SER A 189 -7.61 3.20 9.12
N PHE A 190 -7.71 2.41 10.19
CA PHE A 190 -8.85 2.50 11.11
C PHE A 190 -8.88 3.85 11.85
N ALA A 191 -7.73 4.42 12.22
CA ALA A 191 -7.65 5.74 12.84
C ALA A 191 -8.11 6.86 11.89
N LEU A 192 -7.66 6.83 10.63
CA LEU A 192 -8.05 7.78 9.58
C LEU A 192 -9.55 7.68 9.23
N SER A 193 -10.13 6.49 9.30
CA SER A 193 -11.57 6.28 9.08
C SER A 193 -12.43 6.53 10.33
N GLY A 194 -11.84 7.00 11.44
CA GLY A 194 -12.54 7.38 12.67
C GLY A 194 -12.90 6.21 13.59
N ASN A 195 -12.41 5.00 13.33
CA ASN A 195 -12.62 3.83 14.19
C ASN A 195 -11.47 3.68 15.19
N SER A 196 -11.43 4.61 16.16
CA SER A 196 -10.36 4.68 17.16
C SER A 196 -10.24 3.42 18.01
N GLN A 197 -11.38 2.79 18.35
CA GLN A 197 -11.38 1.57 19.15
C GLN A 197 -10.63 0.43 18.46
N ARG A 198 -10.98 0.15 17.19
CA ARG A 198 -10.33 -0.92 16.42
C ARG A 198 -8.85 -0.61 16.16
N ALA A 199 -8.52 0.65 15.89
CA ALA A 199 -7.13 1.08 15.72
C ALA A 199 -6.28 0.78 16.98
N ILE A 200 -6.78 1.14 18.18
CA ILE A 200 -6.08 0.87 19.44
C ILE A 200 -5.95 -0.64 19.72
N GLU A 201 -6.98 -1.43 19.44
CA GLU A 201 -6.92 -2.90 19.58
C GLU A 201 -5.82 -3.54 18.72
N LEU A 202 -5.63 -3.03 17.50
CA LEU A 202 -4.57 -3.49 16.61
C LEU A 202 -3.20 -3.03 17.11
N LEU A 203 -3.06 -1.78 17.55
CA LEU A 203 -1.80 -1.26 18.08
C LEU A 203 -1.33 -2.01 19.33
N ARG A 204 -2.25 -2.47 20.21
CA ARG A 204 -1.89 -3.37 21.33
C ARG A 204 -1.23 -4.66 20.87
N GLN A 205 -1.61 -5.18 19.71
CA GLN A 205 -0.99 -6.36 19.11
C GLN A 205 0.35 -6.03 18.44
N VAL A 206 0.54 -4.79 17.96
CA VAL A 206 1.79 -4.33 17.36
C VAL A 206 2.90 -4.19 18.40
N VAL A 207 2.61 -3.61 19.57
CA VAL A 207 3.61 -3.34 20.63
C VAL A 207 4.55 -4.52 20.93
N PRO A 208 4.07 -5.75 21.20
CA PRO A 208 4.97 -6.88 21.47
C PRO A 208 5.73 -7.38 20.24
N LEU A 209 5.29 -7.06 19.02
CA LEU A 209 5.93 -7.47 17.77
C LEU A 209 6.98 -6.44 17.27
N ARG A 210 6.70 -5.16 17.50
CA ARG A 210 7.46 -4.00 16.99
C ARG A 210 7.50 -2.88 18.05
N PRO A 211 8.19 -3.08 19.17
CA PRO A 211 8.32 -2.05 20.21
C PRO A 211 9.03 -0.79 19.70
N ASP A 212 9.84 -0.91 18.64
CA ASP A 212 10.50 0.21 17.98
C ASP A 212 9.52 1.16 17.28
N LEU A 213 8.31 0.72 16.93
CA LEU A 213 7.27 1.59 16.36
C LEU A 213 6.58 2.49 17.41
N ILE A 214 6.80 2.27 18.70
CA ILE A 214 6.17 3.07 19.76
C ILE A 214 6.56 4.55 19.63
N GLU A 215 7.84 4.88 19.50
CA GLU A 215 8.29 6.27 19.38
C GLU A 215 7.83 6.93 18.08
N PHE A 216 7.77 6.15 16.99
CA PHE A 216 7.23 6.63 15.72
C PHE A 216 5.73 6.95 15.84
N SER A 217 4.96 6.08 16.51
CA SER A 217 3.51 6.23 16.64
C SER A 217 3.09 7.56 17.27
N LYS A 218 3.90 8.12 18.18
CA LYS A 218 3.66 9.42 18.83
C LYS A 218 3.69 10.59 17.84
N GLN A 219 4.39 10.43 16.72
CA GLN A 219 4.62 11.47 15.72
C GLN A 219 3.85 11.22 14.43
N ASP A 220 3.44 9.98 14.18
CA ASP A 220 2.66 9.55 13.03
C ASP A 220 1.35 10.34 12.92
N THR A 221 1.19 11.06 11.80
CA THR A 221 0.04 11.92 11.55
C THR A 221 -1.26 11.14 11.40
N ASP A 222 -1.20 9.87 11.01
CA ASP A 222 -2.38 9.02 10.83
C ASP A 222 -3.04 8.68 12.18
N LEU A 223 -2.26 8.74 13.25
CA LEU A 223 -2.71 8.42 14.61
C LEU A 223 -3.07 9.67 15.44
N VAL A 224 -3.08 10.86 14.83
CA VAL A 224 -3.40 12.12 15.53
C VAL A 224 -4.74 12.05 16.27
N SER A 225 -5.75 11.42 15.68
CA SER A 225 -7.08 11.25 16.28
C SER A 225 -7.07 10.40 17.56
N LEU A 226 -6.00 9.64 17.83
CA LEU A 226 -5.88 8.74 18.97
C LEU A 226 -5.08 9.32 20.14
N ARG A 227 -4.25 10.35 19.91
CA ARG A 227 -3.21 10.79 20.86
C ARG A 227 -3.74 11.21 22.23
N GLU A 228 -4.94 11.78 22.27
CA GLU A 228 -5.59 12.23 23.51
C GLU A 228 -6.40 11.13 24.21
N LEU A 229 -6.50 9.93 23.62
CA LEU A 229 -7.25 8.82 24.19
C LEU A 229 -6.41 8.12 25.28
N PRO A 230 -6.92 7.95 26.52
CA PRO A 230 -6.20 7.28 27.59
C PRO A 230 -5.74 5.86 27.20
N GLU A 231 -6.56 5.13 26.44
CA GLU A 231 -6.26 3.78 25.98
C GLU A 231 -5.09 3.70 25.01
N TYR A 232 -4.87 4.77 24.23
CA TYR A 232 -3.74 4.90 23.32
C TYR A 232 -2.48 5.31 24.07
N GLN A 233 -2.58 6.24 25.02
CA GLN A 233 -1.47 6.63 25.89
C GLN A 233 -0.98 5.46 26.76
N ALA A 234 -1.89 4.56 27.14
CA ALA A 234 -1.56 3.35 27.89
C ALA A 234 -0.67 2.37 27.11
N LEU A 235 -0.52 2.51 25.78
CA LEU A 235 0.41 1.69 24.99
C LEU A 235 1.88 2.00 25.28
N TYR A 236 2.16 3.12 25.93
CA TYR A 236 3.52 3.60 26.21
C TYR A 236 4.08 3.14 27.56
N ASN A 237 3.25 2.49 28.38
CA ASN A 237 3.55 2.16 29.77
C ASN A 237 3.75 0.66 29.99
#